data_AF-A0A8J5WFY2-F1
#
_entry.id   AF-A0A8J5WFY2-F1
#
_cell.length_a   1.000
_cell.length_b   1.000
_cell.length_c   1.000
_cell.angle_alpha   90.00
_cell.angle_beta   90.00
_cell.angle_gamma   90.00
#
_symmetry.space_group_name_H-M   'P 1'
#
loop_
_entity.id
_entity.type
_entity.pdbx_description
1 polymer ?
#
loop_
_entity_poly.entity_id
_entity_poly.type
_entity_poly.pdbx_seq_one_letter_code
_entity_poly.pdbx_strand_id
1 'polypeptide(L)'
;MTMAMAVALALLAVMLAALSWCVSPATAELTRLEHPVKDGAPLRLLVVGDWGRKAAYNQSRVAQQMGEVAEEMEIDFVVSTGDNFLEDGLAAVDDKAFHESFVDVYTAQSLQKPWYLGN
;
A
#
# COMPACT_ATOMS: atom_id res chain seq x y z
N MET A 1 5.47 -55.10 -19.28
CA MET A 1 5.40 -54.15 -18.15
C MET A 1 4.55 -54.79 -17.06
N THR A 2 5.06 -54.93 -15.84
CA THR A 2 4.31 -55.54 -14.74
C THR A 2 3.24 -54.56 -14.23
N MET A 3 2.13 -55.05 -13.67
CA MET A 3 1.07 -54.18 -13.12
C MET A 3 1.61 -53.18 -12.09
N ALA A 4 2.57 -53.60 -11.26
CA ALA A 4 3.23 -52.72 -10.30
C ALA A 4 3.95 -51.53 -10.96
N MET A 5 4.61 -51.76 -12.10
CA MET A 5 5.31 -50.71 -12.83
C MET A 5 4.34 -49.71 -13.49
N ALA A 6 3.16 -50.17 -13.94
CA ALA A 6 2.11 -49.29 -14.46
C ALA A 6 1.48 -48.41 -13.37
N VAL A 7 1.23 -48.96 -12.18
CA VAL A 7 0.70 -48.20 -11.03
C VAL A 7 1.70 -47.15 -10.54
N ALA A 8 2.99 -47.48 -10.45
CA ALA A 8 4.03 -46.54 -10.05
C ALA A 8 4.14 -45.34 -11.01
N LEU A 9 4.07 -45.58 -12.32
CA LEU A 9 4.07 -44.52 -13.34
C LEU A 9 2.83 -43.62 -13.24
N ALA A 10 1.65 -44.20 -13.00
CA ALA A 10 0.41 -43.43 -12.83
C ALA A 10 0.46 -42.54 -11.58
N LEU A 11 0.96 -43.05 -10.45
CA LEU A 11 1.11 -42.27 -9.22
C LEU A 11 2.12 -41.12 -9.39
N LEU A 12 3.24 -41.37 -10.08
CA LEU A 12 4.23 -40.34 -10.38
C LEU A 12 3.64 -39.23 -11.27
N ALA A 13 2.86 -39.60 -12.29
CA ALA A 13 2.19 -38.63 -13.17
C ALA A 13 1.17 -37.76 -12.41
N VAL A 14 0.39 -38.35 -11.49
CA VAL A 14 -0.56 -37.61 -10.64
C VAL A 14 0.18 -36.66 -9.70
N MET A 15 1.28 -37.10 -9.09
CA MET A 15 2.10 -36.22 -8.24
C MET A 15 2.68 -35.06 -9.04
N LEU A 16 3.25 -35.30 -10.23
CA LEU A 16 3.82 -34.25 -11.07
C LEU A 16 2.75 -33.23 -11.52
N ALA A 17 1.56 -33.69 -11.87
CA ALA A 17 0.43 -32.82 -12.19
C ALA A 17 0.00 -31.97 -10.98
N ALA A 18 -0.09 -32.57 -9.79
CA ALA A 18 -0.40 -31.84 -8.55
C ALA A 18 0.68 -30.81 -8.20
N LEU A 19 1.96 -31.16 -8.33
CA LEU A 19 3.09 -30.25 -8.13
C LEU A 19 3.05 -29.07 -9.10
N SER A 20 2.72 -29.30 -10.38
CA SER A 20 2.60 -28.22 -11.36
C SER A 20 1.45 -27.25 -11.06
N TRP A 21 0.39 -27.72 -10.39
CA TRP A 21 -0.73 -26.87 -9.95
C TRP A 21 -0.39 -26.07 -8.68
N CYS A 22 0.50 -26.61 -7.84
CA CYS A 22 0.99 -25.91 -6.65
C CYS A 22 2.01 -24.80 -6.96
N VAL A 23 2.61 -24.82 -8.15
CA VAL A 23 3.54 -23.77 -8.61
C VAL A 23 2.79 -22.79 -9.50
N SER A 24 1.95 -21.96 -8.89
CA SER A 24 1.46 -20.75 -9.57
C SER A 24 2.64 -19.77 -9.71
N PRO A 25 2.92 -19.21 -10.90
CA PRO A 25 3.92 -18.17 -11.01
C PRO A 25 3.46 -16.94 -10.22
N ALA A 26 4.17 -16.62 -9.15
CA ALA A 26 4.00 -15.34 -8.46
C ALA A 26 4.49 -14.24 -9.40
N THR A 27 3.56 -13.54 -10.03
CA THR A 27 3.88 -12.37 -10.84
C THR A 27 4.00 -11.18 -9.89
N ALA A 28 5.23 -10.77 -9.59
CA ALA A 28 5.53 -9.60 -8.76
C ALA A 28 5.60 -8.33 -9.61
N GLU A 29 4.63 -8.12 -10.49
CA GLU A 29 4.59 -6.87 -11.26
C GLU A 29 4.15 -5.73 -10.35
N LEU A 30 5.02 -4.75 -10.19
CA LEU A 30 4.70 -3.51 -9.49
C LEU A 30 3.72 -2.71 -10.33
N THR A 31 2.60 -2.31 -9.72
CA THR A 31 1.66 -1.36 -10.32
C THR A 31 2.43 -0.09 -10.69
N ARG A 32 2.49 0.21 -12.00
CA ARG A 32 3.01 1.50 -12.48
C ARG A 32 1.87 2.49 -12.50
N LEU A 33 2.00 3.55 -11.73
CA LEU A 33 1.07 4.67 -11.73
C LEU A 33 1.67 5.77 -12.60
N GLU A 34 0.91 6.23 -13.59
CA GLU A 34 1.27 7.42 -14.35
C GLU A 34 0.88 8.66 -13.55
N HIS A 35 1.83 9.58 -13.38
CA HIS A 35 1.56 10.88 -12.78
C HIS A 35 1.95 11.98 -13.76
N PRO A 36 1.07 12.95 -14.05
CA PRO A 36 1.39 14.05 -14.93
C PRO A 36 2.49 14.90 -14.30
N VAL A 37 3.66 14.94 -14.94
CA VAL A 37 4.76 15.81 -14.52
C VAL A 37 4.63 17.13 -15.26
N LYS A 38 4.79 18.25 -14.55
CA LYS A 38 4.87 19.56 -15.17
C LYS A 38 6.20 19.66 -15.94
N ASP A 39 6.13 20.00 -17.23
CA ASP A 39 7.31 20.09 -18.09
C ASP A 39 8.41 20.97 -17.48
N GLY A 40 9.60 20.39 -17.31
CA GLY A 40 10.77 21.10 -16.77
C GLY A 40 10.76 21.37 -15.26
N ALA A 41 9.72 20.96 -14.52
CA ALA A 41 9.65 21.09 -13.07
C ALA A 41 10.10 19.80 -12.35
N PRO A 42 10.71 19.90 -11.15
CA PRO A 42 11.02 18.72 -10.35
C PRO A 42 9.74 18.08 -9.80
N LEU A 43 9.75 16.75 -9.68
CA LEU A 43 8.74 16.00 -8.95
C LEU A 43 8.95 16.18 -7.45
N ARG A 44 7.91 16.59 -6.72
CA ARG A 44 7.99 16.88 -5.28
C ARG A 44 6.95 16.04 -4.55
N LEU A 45 7.42 15.21 -3.61
CA LEU A 45 6.55 14.34 -2.83
C LEU A 45 6.91 14.38 -1.34
N LEU A 46 5.92 14.06 -0.50
CA LEU A 46 6.15 13.71 0.90
C LEU A 46 6.06 12.20 1.07
N VAL A 47 6.87 11.65 1.96
CA VAL A 47 6.85 10.24 2.35
C VAL A 47 6.58 10.15 3.84
N VAL A 48 5.58 9.38 4.24
CA VAL A 48 5.18 9.22 5.65
C VAL A 48 4.85 7.76 5.96
N GLY A 49 5.17 7.30 7.17
CA GLY A 49 4.85 5.96 7.66
C GLY A 49 4.41 6.02 9.12
N ASP A 50 3.86 4.92 9.64
CA ASP A 50 3.58 4.73 11.07
C ASP A 50 2.74 5.85 11.67
N TRP A 51 1.73 6.31 10.94
CA TRP A 51 1.06 7.56 11.28
C TRP A 51 -0.31 7.40 11.94
N GLY A 52 -1.03 6.30 11.67
CA GLY A 52 -2.44 6.16 12.03
C GLY A 52 -2.76 6.02 13.50
N ARG A 53 -2.74 7.10 14.28
CA ARG A 53 -2.93 7.06 15.73
C ARG A 53 -3.98 8.03 16.25
N LYS A 54 -5.08 8.23 15.53
CA LYS A 54 -6.24 9.04 16.00
C LYS A 54 -5.84 10.42 16.54
N ALA A 55 -5.00 11.15 15.81
CA ALA A 55 -4.39 12.43 16.19
C ALA A 55 -3.39 12.39 17.36
N ALA A 56 -3.20 11.25 18.03
CA ALA A 56 -2.31 11.10 19.16
C ALA A 56 -0.83 10.97 18.77
N TYR A 57 0.06 10.90 19.77
CA TYR A 57 1.50 10.68 19.59
C TYR A 57 2.17 11.62 18.58
N ASN A 58 1.82 12.92 18.64
CA ASN A 58 2.29 13.97 17.75
C ASN A 58 1.85 13.85 16.29
N GLN A 59 0.92 12.94 15.95
CA GLN A 59 0.41 12.82 14.59
C GLN A 59 -0.11 14.16 14.05
N SER A 60 -0.91 14.91 14.81
CA SER A 60 -1.39 16.24 14.39
C SER A 60 -0.27 17.26 14.18
N ARG A 61 0.82 17.17 14.96
CA ARG A 61 1.97 18.09 14.80
C ARG A 61 2.75 17.77 13.53
N VAL A 62 2.92 16.49 13.21
CA VAL A 62 3.51 16.06 11.95
C VAL A 62 2.62 16.48 10.78
N ALA A 63 1.30 16.30 10.88
CA ALA A 63 0.35 16.73 9.87
C ALA A 63 0.39 18.24 9.63
N GLN A 64 0.49 19.04 10.69
CA GLN A 64 0.70 20.48 10.57
C GLN A 64 1.97 20.80 9.78
N GLN A 65 3.11 20.22 10.16
CA GLN A 65 4.38 20.51 9.49
C GLN A 65 4.38 20.02 8.03
N MET A 66 3.76 18.87 7.76
CA MET A 66 3.54 18.38 6.40
C MET A 66 2.73 19.39 5.59
N GLY A 67 1.71 20.02 6.17
CA GLY A 67 0.92 21.06 5.50
C GLY A 67 1.73 22.28 5.12
N GLU A 68 2.55 22.78 6.04
CA GLU A 68 3.44 23.94 5.80
C GLU A 68 4.48 23.63 4.71
N VAL A 69 5.14 22.47 4.78
CA VAL A 69 6.12 22.04 3.77
C VAL A 69 5.44 21.79 2.43
N ALA A 70 4.25 21.18 2.42
CA ALA A 70 3.49 20.93 1.20
C ALA A 70 3.07 22.22 0.48
N GLU A 71 2.82 23.29 1.24
CA GLU A 71 2.49 24.61 0.72
C GLU A 71 3.74 25.29 0.13
N GLU A 72 4.83 25.35 0.89
CA GLU A 72 6.10 25.95 0.43
C GLU A 72 6.66 25.24 -0.80
N MET A 73 6.64 23.90 -0.77
CA MET A 73 7.20 23.06 -1.82
C MET A 73 6.19 22.75 -2.91
N GLU A 74 4.93 23.17 -2.82
CA GLU A 74 3.88 22.87 -3.80
C GLU A 74 3.92 21.41 -4.29
N ILE A 75 3.77 20.46 -3.37
CA ILE A 75 3.95 19.04 -3.65
C ILE A 75 2.92 18.51 -4.66
N ASP A 76 3.30 17.42 -5.33
CA ASP A 76 2.49 16.72 -6.31
C ASP A 76 1.61 15.64 -5.66
N PHE A 77 2.16 14.87 -4.71
CA PHE A 77 1.45 13.81 -3.98
C PHE A 77 2.16 13.39 -2.69
N VAL A 78 1.48 12.54 -1.90
CA VAL A 78 2.01 11.90 -0.69
C VAL A 78 2.12 10.38 -0.91
N VAL A 79 3.19 9.77 -0.41
CA VAL A 79 3.37 8.32 -0.36
C VAL A 79 3.31 7.85 1.09
N SER A 80 2.42 6.90 1.37
CA SER A 80 2.39 6.19 2.65
C SER A 80 3.19 4.89 2.56
N THR A 81 4.11 4.69 3.51
CA THR A 81 4.93 3.47 3.59
C THR A 81 4.31 2.35 4.45
N GLY A 82 3.13 2.57 5.03
CA GLY A 82 2.43 1.57 5.84
C GLY A 82 2.07 2.05 7.25
N ASP A 83 1.48 1.15 8.02
CA ASP A 83 0.98 1.41 9.38
C ASP A 83 0.03 2.62 9.43
N ASN A 84 -0.93 2.58 8.49
CA ASN A 84 -1.91 3.64 8.23
C ASN A 84 -2.96 3.76 9.34
N PHE A 85 -3.24 2.67 10.06
CA PHE A 85 -4.23 2.59 11.13
C PHE A 85 -3.71 1.61 12.18
N LEU A 86 -3.11 2.13 13.26
CA LEU A 86 -2.49 1.33 14.31
C LEU A 86 -3.52 0.87 15.37
N GLU A 87 -3.11 -0.16 16.12
CA GLU A 87 -3.91 -1.09 16.93
C GLU A 87 -4.50 -2.23 16.08
N ASP A 88 -5.70 -2.07 15.53
CA ASP A 88 -6.47 -3.16 14.91
C ASP A 88 -6.81 -2.92 13.42
N GLY A 89 -6.22 -1.90 12.79
CA GLY A 89 -6.57 -1.51 11.43
C GLY A 89 -7.97 -0.87 11.32
N LEU A 90 -8.62 -1.04 10.16
CA LEU A 90 -10.02 -0.65 9.94
C LEU A 90 -10.90 -1.90 9.91
N ALA A 91 -12.01 -1.88 10.65
CA ALA A 91 -12.96 -2.99 10.72
C ALA A 91 -13.95 -3.02 9.55
N ALA A 92 -14.26 -1.86 8.96
CA ALA A 92 -15.23 -1.71 7.89
C ALA A 92 -14.94 -0.46 7.04
N VAL A 93 -15.65 -0.32 5.91
CA VAL A 93 -15.53 0.83 5.00
C VAL A 93 -15.98 2.16 5.62
N ASP A 94 -16.78 2.09 6.68
CA ASP A 94 -17.34 3.22 7.43
C ASP A 94 -16.73 3.34 8.84
N ASP A 95 -15.59 2.70 9.09
CA ASP A 95 -14.91 2.77 10.37
C ASP A 95 -14.46 4.22 10.69
N LYS A 96 -14.83 4.70 11.87
CA LYS A 96 -14.51 6.05 12.35
C LYS A 96 -13.01 6.28 12.47
N ALA A 97 -12.20 5.24 12.66
CA ALA A 97 -10.76 5.35 12.70
C ALA A 97 -10.17 5.96 11.43
N PHE A 98 -10.84 5.82 10.28
CA PHE A 98 -10.49 6.52 9.04
C PHE A 98 -10.56 8.04 9.20
N HIS A 99 -11.64 8.55 9.80
CA HIS A 99 -11.77 9.98 10.07
C HIS A 99 -10.78 10.45 11.13
N GLU A 100 -10.77 9.77 12.28
CA GLU A 100 -9.97 10.13 13.44
C GLU A 100 -8.47 10.13 13.15
N SER A 101 -8.01 9.24 12.26
CA SER A 101 -6.58 9.08 11.95
C SER A 101 -6.17 9.70 10.63
N PHE A 102 -7.08 10.00 9.69
CA PHE A 102 -6.71 10.53 8.38
C PHE A 102 -7.46 11.81 8.03
N VAL A 103 -8.78 11.73 7.81
CA VAL A 103 -9.59 12.84 7.26
C VAL A 103 -9.50 14.09 8.13
N ASP A 104 -9.62 13.92 9.45
CA ASP A 104 -9.69 15.03 10.40
C ASP A 104 -8.30 15.47 10.89
N VAL A 105 -7.23 14.78 10.45
CA VAL A 105 -5.84 15.04 10.87
C VAL A 105 -5.06 15.77 9.78
N TYR A 106 -5.15 15.33 8.53
CA TYR A 106 -4.40 15.89 7.39
C TYR A 106 -5.23 16.92 6.62
N THR A 107 -5.69 17.96 7.31
CA THR A 107 -6.70 18.90 6.81
C THR A 107 -6.14 20.06 5.99
N ALA A 108 -4.82 20.24 5.92
CA ALA A 108 -4.21 21.35 5.20
C ALA A 108 -4.60 21.31 3.71
N GLN A 109 -4.93 22.46 3.12
CA GLN A 109 -5.33 22.54 1.71
C GLN A 109 -4.21 22.06 0.77
N SER A 110 -2.95 22.32 1.14
CA SER A 110 -1.76 21.85 0.44
C SER A 110 -1.59 20.32 0.45
N LEU A 111 -2.23 19.62 1.39
CA LEU A 111 -2.26 18.15 1.48
C LEU A 111 -3.48 17.51 0.79
N GLN A 112 -4.41 18.30 0.24
CA GLN A 112 -5.53 17.82 -0.58
C GLN A 112 -5.04 17.44 -1.98
N LYS A 113 -4.15 16.46 -2.01
CA LYS A 113 -3.42 15.89 -3.14
C LYS A 113 -3.64 14.38 -3.15
N PRO A 114 -3.27 13.66 -4.23
CA PRO A 114 -3.29 12.20 -4.20
C PRO A 114 -2.42 11.64 -3.07
N TRP A 115 -2.94 10.64 -2.36
CA TRP A 115 -2.19 9.80 -1.43
C TRP A 115 -2.06 8.40 -2.04
N TYR A 116 -0.84 7.94 -2.23
CA TYR A 116 -0.56 6.58 -2.68
C TYR A 116 -0.18 5.73 -1.48
N LEU A 117 -0.92 4.65 -1.27
CA LEU A 117 -0.69 3.71 -0.19
C LEU A 117 -0.06 2.43 -0.76
N GLY A 118 0.84 1.82 0.01
CA GLY A 118 1.32 0.47 -0.28
C GLY A 118 0.19 -0.56 -0.22
N ASN A 119 0.33 -1.62 -1.03
CA ASN A 119 -0.50 -2.82 -0.97
C ASN A 119 -0.12 -3.73 0.20
#